data_AF-A0A7J8QMJ6-F1
#
_entry.id   AF-A0A7J8QMJ6-F1
#
_cell.length_a   1.000
_cell.length_b   1.000
_cell.length_c   1.000
_cell.angle_alpha   90.00
_cell.angle_beta   90.00
_cell.angle_gamma   90.00
#
_symmetry.space_group_name_H-M   'P 1'
#
loop_
_entity.id
_entity.type
_entity.pdbx_description
1 polymer ?
#
loop_
_entity_poly.entity_id
_entity_poly.type
_entity_poly.pdbx_seq_one_letter_code
_entity_poly.pdbx_strand_id
1 'polypeptide(L)'
;MTVPKGTLFPMCGMNLAFDRELIRPAMYFGLIGDGQPIGRYDDMWAGWCMKVKCDHLGLGVKTGLPYIWHSKASNPFVNLKKEYKGIFWQEKAIPFFQSVSLPKEGSSVEKCYLALAGEVKSKLGEVDPYFIKLADAMVTWIEAWNMVNSPGEKPAMTSLPNATSK
;
A
#
# COMPACT_ATOMS: atom_id res chain seq x y z
N MET A 1 -16.88 10.00 -7.98
CA MET A 1 -16.22 11.33 -7.99
C MET A 1 -14.75 11.17 -8.37
N THR A 2 -14.17 12.07 -9.14
CA THR A 2 -12.72 12.03 -9.45
C THR A 2 -11.92 12.62 -8.31
N VAL A 3 -10.88 11.93 -7.85
CA VAL A 3 -9.94 12.49 -6.88
C VAL A 3 -8.97 13.42 -7.63
N PRO A 4 -8.84 14.70 -7.27
CA PRO A 4 -7.95 15.63 -7.95
C PRO A 4 -6.47 15.20 -7.91
N LYS A 5 -5.69 15.60 -8.91
CA LYS A 5 -4.25 15.35 -8.96
C LYS A 5 -3.55 16.04 -7.78
N GLY A 6 -2.61 15.36 -7.13
CA GLY A 6 -1.90 15.86 -5.94
C GLY A 6 -2.69 15.75 -4.64
N THR A 7 -3.93 15.29 -4.68
CA THR A 7 -4.76 15.08 -3.48
C THR A 7 -4.71 13.63 -3.04
N LEU A 8 -4.29 13.39 -1.79
CA LEU A 8 -4.44 12.10 -1.13
C LEU A 8 -5.89 11.87 -0.71
N PHE A 9 -6.29 10.62 -0.56
CA PHE A 9 -7.65 10.27 -0.17
C PHE A 9 -7.64 9.04 0.74
N PRO A 10 -8.65 8.89 1.62
CA PRO A 10 -8.86 7.65 2.34
C PRO A 10 -9.44 6.61 1.37
N MET A 11 -8.62 5.63 0.99
CA MET A 11 -9.09 4.49 0.19
C MET A 11 -9.71 3.45 1.12
N CYS A 12 -10.87 2.90 0.75
CA CYS A 12 -11.47 1.76 1.44
C CYS A 12 -11.05 0.45 0.77
N GLY A 13 -10.49 -0.48 1.54
CA GLY A 13 -10.12 -1.81 1.04
C GLY A 13 -11.30 -2.76 0.75
N MET A 14 -12.50 -2.50 1.28
CA MET A 14 -13.65 -3.41 1.16
C MET A 14 -14.38 -3.30 -0.18
N ASN A 15 -14.31 -2.15 -0.85
CA ASN A 15 -14.98 -1.90 -2.13
C ASN A 15 -13.99 -1.23 -3.09
N LEU A 16 -13.03 -2.03 -3.54
CA LEU A 16 -11.93 -1.61 -4.39
C LEU A 16 -11.99 -2.37 -5.72
N ALA A 17 -11.86 -1.62 -6.81
CA ALA A 17 -11.63 -2.16 -8.14
C ALA A 17 -10.49 -1.37 -8.79
N PHE A 18 -9.65 -2.06 -9.54
CA PHE A 18 -8.56 -1.45 -10.30
C PHE A 18 -8.33 -2.23 -11.60
N ASP A 19 -7.80 -1.54 -12.60
CA ASP A 19 -7.37 -2.17 -13.83
C ASP A 19 -6.06 -2.92 -13.56
N ARG A 20 -6.11 -4.25 -13.70
CA ARG A 20 -4.98 -5.14 -13.41
C ARG A 20 -3.78 -4.89 -14.32
N GLU A 21 -4.01 -4.54 -15.58
CA GLU A 21 -2.94 -4.32 -16.55
C GLU A 21 -2.28 -2.95 -16.37
N LEU A 22 -3.05 -1.96 -15.89
CA LEU A 22 -2.54 -0.62 -15.59
C LEU A 22 -1.88 -0.52 -14.21
N ILE A 23 -2.45 -1.12 -13.15
CA ILE A 23 -1.94 -0.96 -11.78
C ILE A 23 -0.99 -2.09 -11.37
N ARG A 24 -1.16 -3.29 -11.93
CA ARG A 24 -0.25 -4.43 -11.76
C ARG A 24 0.10 -4.70 -10.28
N PRO A 25 1.33 -5.08 -9.85
CA PRO A 25 1.58 -5.33 -8.42
C PRO A 25 1.56 -4.07 -7.56
N ALA A 26 1.39 -2.88 -8.14
CA ALA A 26 1.51 -1.65 -7.38
C ALA A 26 0.27 -1.36 -6.49
N MET A 27 -0.74 -2.24 -6.51
CA MET A 27 -1.77 -2.35 -5.47
C MET A 27 -1.32 -3.35 -4.40
N TYR A 28 -0.82 -2.84 -3.27
CA TYR A 28 -0.34 -3.64 -2.15
C TYR A 28 -0.67 -2.97 -0.81
N PHE A 29 -1.25 -3.72 0.11
CA PHE A 29 -1.70 -3.25 1.43
C PHE A 29 -0.59 -3.23 2.48
N GLY A 30 0.62 -3.65 2.12
CA GLY A 30 1.72 -3.76 3.07
C GLY A 30 1.70 -5.08 3.83
N LEU A 31 2.48 -5.12 4.91
CA LEU A 31 2.50 -6.26 5.81
C LEU A 31 1.28 -6.17 6.72
N ILE A 32 0.23 -6.89 6.33
CA ILE A 32 -1.01 -7.03 7.11
C ILE A 32 -1.00 -8.35 7.89
N GLY A 33 -1.66 -8.35 9.05
CA GLY A 33 -1.78 -9.55 9.89
C GLY A 33 -1.49 -9.28 11.36
N ASP A 34 -1.58 -10.33 12.17
CA ASP A 34 -1.34 -10.22 13.61
C ASP A 34 0.11 -9.76 13.90
N GLY A 35 0.25 -8.88 14.89
CA GLY A 35 1.53 -8.27 15.25
C GLY A 35 2.05 -7.21 14.27
N GLN A 36 1.37 -6.89 13.16
CA GLN A 36 1.81 -5.82 12.26
C GLN A 36 1.34 -4.44 12.76
N PRO A 37 2.26 -3.46 12.89
CA PRO A 37 1.96 -2.17 13.51
C PRO A 37 1.12 -1.23 12.64
N ILE A 38 1.00 -1.50 11.34
CA ILE A 38 0.17 -0.69 10.42
C ILE A 38 -1.33 -0.77 10.76
N GLY A 39 -1.77 -1.87 11.36
CA GLY A 39 -3.12 -2.02 11.89
C GLY A 39 -4.19 -1.70 10.84
N ARG A 40 -4.95 -0.62 11.05
CA ARG A 40 -6.05 -0.17 10.19
C ARG A 40 -5.69 1.00 9.27
N TYR A 41 -4.39 1.20 9.03
CA TYR A 41 -3.87 2.20 8.12
C TYR A 41 -3.40 1.61 6.78
N ASP A 42 -3.58 0.30 6.60
CA ASP A 42 -3.15 -0.47 5.44
C ASP A 42 -3.85 -0.02 4.15
N ASP A 43 -5.16 0.24 4.21
CA ASP A 43 -5.93 0.71 3.05
C ASP A 43 -5.58 2.16 2.66
N MET A 44 -5.40 3.04 3.64
CA MET A 44 -4.89 4.39 3.41
C MET A 44 -3.48 4.37 2.80
N TRP A 45 -2.58 3.54 3.33
CA TRP A 45 -1.23 3.36 2.80
C TRP A 45 -1.25 2.89 1.34
N ALA A 46 -1.99 1.82 1.04
CA ALA A 46 -2.17 1.32 -0.32
C ALA A 46 -2.73 2.41 -1.24
N GLY A 47 -3.73 3.15 -0.74
CA GLY A 47 -4.36 4.29 -1.40
C GLY A 47 -3.37 5.37 -1.79
N TRP A 48 -2.54 5.82 -0.86
CA TRP A 48 -1.56 6.88 -1.11
C TRP A 48 -0.45 6.42 -2.05
N CYS A 49 0.05 5.19 -1.86
CA CYS A 49 1.02 4.58 -2.76
C CYS A 49 0.49 4.48 -4.19
N MET A 50 -0.75 4.04 -4.37
CA MET A 50 -1.40 3.98 -5.67
C MET A 50 -1.64 5.38 -6.25
N LYS A 51 -2.11 6.32 -5.43
CA LYS A 51 -2.47 7.67 -5.86
C LYS A 51 -1.29 8.44 -6.43
N VAL A 52 -0.15 8.46 -5.72
CA VAL A 52 1.06 9.14 -6.18
C VAL A 52 1.52 8.61 -7.54
N LYS A 53 1.48 7.29 -7.73
CA LYS A 53 1.84 6.67 -9.01
C LYS A 53 0.83 7.01 -10.11
N CYS A 54 -0.47 6.93 -9.81
CA CYS A 54 -1.51 7.28 -10.79
C CYS A 54 -1.36 8.74 -11.23
N ASP A 55 -1.13 9.66 -10.30
CA ASP A 55 -0.91 11.08 -10.61
C ASP A 55 0.34 11.31 -11.46
N HIS A 56 1.39 10.54 -11.19
CA HIS A 56 2.63 10.57 -11.97
C HIS A 56 2.41 10.07 -13.41
N LEU A 57 1.69 8.96 -13.57
CA LEU A 57 1.40 8.32 -14.85
C LEU A 57 0.21 8.94 -15.61
N GLY A 58 -0.46 9.94 -15.04
CA GLY A 58 -1.65 10.55 -15.63
C GLY A 58 -2.91 9.67 -15.60
N LEU A 59 -2.94 8.68 -14.71
CA LEU A 59 -4.08 7.77 -14.53
C LEU A 59 -5.11 8.36 -13.56
N GLY A 60 -6.39 8.14 -13.87
CA GLY A 60 -7.50 8.65 -13.07
C GLY A 60 -7.84 7.74 -11.89
N VAL A 61 -8.07 8.35 -10.72
CA VAL A 61 -8.62 7.67 -9.53
C VAL A 61 -10.03 8.17 -9.25
N LYS A 62 -10.95 7.23 -9.00
CA LYS A 62 -12.34 7.52 -8.64
C LYS A 62 -12.62 7.04 -7.23
N THR A 63 -13.37 7.83 -6.48
CA THR A 63 -13.93 7.44 -5.18
C THR A 63 -15.46 7.59 -5.19
N GLY A 64 -16.14 6.67 -4.51
CA GLY A 64 -17.59 6.68 -4.35
C GLY A 64 -18.04 7.56 -3.18
N LEU A 65 -19.34 7.83 -3.10
CA LEU A 65 -19.92 8.36 -1.86
C LEU A 65 -20.03 7.21 -0.83
N PRO A 66 -19.96 7.50 0.47
CA PRO A 66 -20.20 6.50 1.50
C PRO A 66 -21.69 6.13 1.49
N TYR A 67 -22.04 5.00 0.86
CA TYR A 67 -23.42 4.52 0.78
C TYR A 67 -23.80 3.56 1.91
N ILE A 68 -22.82 3.06 2.67
CA ILE A 68 -23.02 2.04 3.69
C ILE A 68 -22.85 2.67 5.07
N TRP A 69 -23.89 2.61 5.88
CA TRP A 69 -23.80 2.89 7.31
C TRP A 69 -23.31 1.64 8.04
N HIS A 70 -22.04 1.64 8.47
CA HIS A 70 -21.47 0.53 9.22
C HIS A 70 -21.48 0.84 10.72
N SER A 71 -22.49 0.36 11.43
CA SER A 71 -22.54 0.42 12.89
C SER A 71 -21.63 -0.67 13.49
N LYS A 72 -20.34 -0.36 13.65
CA LYS A 72 -19.40 -1.31 14.26
C LYS A 72 -19.69 -1.48 15.75
N ALA A 73 -20.00 -2.70 16.16
CA ALA A 73 -19.92 -3.11 17.56
C ALA A 73 -18.45 -3.29 17.96
N SER A 74 -17.76 -2.19 18.26
CA SER A 74 -16.35 -2.23 18.67
C SER A 74 -16.06 -1.21 19.77
N ASN A 75 -15.07 -1.53 20.61
CA ASN A 75 -14.64 -0.62 21.67
C ASN A 75 -13.73 0.49 21.08
N PRO A 76 -14.09 1.78 21.24
CA PRO A 76 -13.33 2.88 20.66
C PRO A 76 -11.90 2.97 21.19
N PHE A 77 -11.67 2.67 22.47
CA PHE A 77 -10.33 2.72 23.08
C PHE A 77 -9.43 1.57 22.62
N VAL A 78 -9.99 0.39 22.35
CA VAL A 78 -9.24 -0.72 21.75
C VAL A 78 -8.84 -0.38 20.31
N ASN A 79 -9.72 0.27 19.55
CA ASN A 79 -9.41 0.72 18.20
C ASN A 79 -8.32 1.81 18.21
N LEU A 80 -8.43 2.79 19.11
CA LEU A 80 -7.42 3.84 19.26
C LEU A 80 -6.03 3.25 19.55
N LYS A 81 -5.94 2.24 20.43
CA LYS A 81 -4.67 1.52 20.70
C LYS A 81 -4.13 0.74 19.51
N LYS A 82 -4.97 0.36 18.54
CA LYS A 82 -4.52 -0.28 17.29
C LYS A 82 -4.13 0.75 16.23
N GLU A 83 -4.71 1.94 16.30
CA GLU A 83 -4.57 3.01 15.31
C GLU A 83 -3.50 4.06 15.71
N TYR A 84 -3.04 4.07 16.97
CA TYR A 84 -2.19 5.15 17.51
C TYR A 84 -0.90 5.39 16.70
N LYS A 85 -0.23 4.31 16.26
CA LYS A 85 0.99 4.44 15.45
C LYS A 85 0.70 5.09 14.13
N GLY A 86 -0.37 4.66 13.45
CA GLY A 86 -0.80 5.27 12.20
C GLY A 86 -1.14 6.75 12.35
N ILE A 87 -1.84 7.13 13.43
CA ILE A 87 -2.11 8.55 13.75
C ILE A 87 -0.81 9.34 13.82
N PHE A 88 0.19 8.84 14.55
CA PHE A 88 1.48 9.51 14.68
C PHE A 88 2.28 9.53 13.37
N TRP A 89 2.31 8.42 12.63
CA TRP A 89 3.06 8.29 11.38
C TRP A 89 2.54 9.22 10.29
N GLN A 90 1.24 9.54 10.28
CA GLN A 90 0.63 10.43 9.28
C GLN A 90 1.29 11.81 9.22
N GLU A 91 1.73 12.34 10.36
CA GLU A 91 2.42 13.63 10.45
C GLU A 91 3.69 13.69 9.58
N LYS A 92 4.30 12.53 9.30
CA LYS A 92 5.45 12.40 8.40
C LYS A 92 5.08 11.78 7.06
N ALA A 93 4.17 10.81 7.04
CA ALA A 93 3.78 10.09 5.84
C ALA A 93 3.01 10.96 4.84
N ILE A 94 2.07 11.81 5.29
CA ILE A 94 1.28 12.67 4.40
C ILE A 94 2.18 13.68 3.68
N PRO A 95 3.03 14.48 4.37
CA PRO A 95 3.97 15.37 3.69
C PRO A 95 4.94 14.62 2.77
N PHE A 96 5.36 13.42 3.15
CA PHE A 96 6.18 12.55 2.30
C PHE A 96 5.46 12.22 0.98
N PHE A 97 4.23 11.71 1.02
CA PHE A 97 3.48 11.36 -0.19
C PHE A 97 3.08 12.58 -1.02
N GLN A 98 2.91 13.75 -0.40
CA GLN A 98 2.66 15.00 -1.12
C GLN A 98 3.91 15.55 -1.84
N SER A 99 5.11 15.23 -1.34
CA SER A 99 6.38 15.76 -1.86
C SER A 99 7.17 14.76 -2.72
N VAL A 100 6.86 13.47 -2.66
CA VAL A 100 7.59 12.44 -3.40
C VAL A 100 7.47 12.67 -4.91
N SER A 101 8.60 12.63 -5.60
CA SER A 101 8.69 12.77 -7.05
C SER A 101 9.25 11.50 -7.63
N LEU A 102 8.49 10.87 -8.53
CA LEU A 102 8.91 9.65 -9.22
C LEU A 102 9.63 9.99 -10.55
N PRO A 103 10.50 9.11 -11.07
CA PRO A 103 11.24 9.34 -12.31
C PRO A 103 10.33 9.49 -13.53
N LYS A 104 10.50 10.58 -14.31
CA LYS A 104 9.59 10.97 -15.41
C LYS A 104 9.76 10.18 -16.72
N GLU A 105 10.87 9.47 -16.92
CA GLU A 105 11.20 8.84 -18.21
C GLU A 105 11.09 7.32 -18.16
N GLY A 106 10.31 6.74 -19.09
CA GLY A 106 10.27 5.29 -19.35
C GLY A 106 9.86 4.40 -18.16
N SER A 107 9.15 4.97 -17.20
CA SER A 107 8.86 4.34 -15.92
C SER A 107 7.59 3.48 -16.01
N SER A 108 7.76 2.16 -16.08
CA SER A 108 6.67 1.22 -15.84
C SER A 108 6.13 1.39 -14.43
N VAL A 109 4.91 0.90 -14.19
CA VAL A 109 4.26 0.94 -12.88
C VAL A 109 5.09 0.23 -11.82
N GLU A 110 5.75 -0.86 -12.19
CA GLU A 110 6.70 -1.60 -11.34
C GLU A 110 7.92 -0.74 -10.99
N LYS A 111 8.55 -0.09 -11.97
CA LYS A 111 9.70 0.82 -11.72
C LYS A 111 9.32 1.99 -10.82
N CYS A 112 8.16 2.59 -11.04
CA CYS A 112 7.61 3.65 -10.18
C CYS A 112 7.44 3.15 -8.73
N TYR A 113 6.97 1.93 -8.55
CA TYR A 113 6.74 1.36 -7.24
C TYR A 113 8.04 0.95 -6.52
N LEU A 114 9.05 0.45 -7.24
CA LEU A 114 10.39 0.21 -6.70
C LEU A 114 11.08 1.52 -6.29
N ALA A 115 10.97 2.57 -7.11
CA ALA A 115 11.49 3.90 -6.76
C ALA A 115 10.81 4.42 -5.47
N LEU A 116 9.48 4.26 -5.37
CA LEU A 116 8.75 4.62 -4.16
C LEU A 116 9.21 3.78 -2.95
N ALA A 117 9.45 2.48 -3.10
CA ALA A 117 9.96 1.63 -2.02
C ALA A 117 11.32 2.13 -1.49
N GLY A 118 12.22 2.54 -2.39
CA GLY A 118 13.50 3.17 -2.01
C GLY A 118 13.32 4.46 -1.21
N GLU A 119 12.43 5.34 -1.67
CA GLU A 119 12.08 6.58 -0.97
C GLU A 119 11.45 6.32 0.40
N VAL A 120 10.56 5.33 0.52
CA VAL A 120 9.98 4.90 1.80
C VAL A 120 11.07 4.42 2.75
N LYS A 121 11.98 3.56 2.28
CA LYS A 121 13.10 3.05 3.09
C LYS A 121 13.96 4.18 3.62
N SER A 122 14.30 5.15 2.77
CA SER A 122 15.20 6.25 3.13
C SER A 122 14.53 7.29 4.02
N LYS A 123 13.29 7.70 3.73
CA LYS A 123 12.64 8.85 4.38
C LYS A 123 11.72 8.48 5.52
N LEU A 124 11.00 7.36 5.39
CA LEU A 124 10.09 6.88 6.44
C LEU A 124 10.76 5.86 7.36
N GLY A 125 11.89 5.27 6.97
CA GLY A 125 12.68 4.38 7.83
C GLY A 125 13.14 5.04 9.13
N GLU A 126 13.36 6.37 9.13
CA GLU A 126 13.68 7.16 10.34
C GLU A 126 12.48 7.31 11.28
N VAL A 127 11.25 7.16 10.78
CA VAL A 127 10.02 7.34 11.56
C VAL A 127 9.73 6.10 12.41
N ASP A 128 9.84 4.91 11.82
CA ASP A 128 9.71 3.63 12.52
C ASP A 128 10.41 2.52 11.70
N PRO A 129 11.15 1.59 12.35
CA PRO A 129 11.80 0.45 11.68
C PRO A 129 10.84 -0.40 10.83
N TYR A 130 9.54 -0.36 11.11
CA TYR A 130 8.52 -0.97 10.28
C TYR A 130 8.63 -0.55 8.81
N PHE A 131 8.90 0.72 8.51
CA PHE A 131 8.97 1.21 7.13
C PHE A 131 10.18 0.65 6.37
N ILE A 132 11.27 0.32 7.06
CA ILE A 132 12.42 -0.36 6.46
C ILE A 132 11.98 -1.76 6.00
N LYS A 133 11.36 -2.52 6.90
CA LYS A 133 10.84 -3.86 6.60
C LYS A 133 9.75 -3.82 5.53
N LEU A 134 8.88 -2.81 5.57
CA LEU A 134 7.82 -2.61 4.59
C LEU A 134 8.40 -2.34 3.21
N ALA A 135 9.43 -1.50 3.10
CA ALA A 135 10.08 -1.22 1.83
C ALA A 135 10.69 -2.48 1.21
N ASP A 136 11.34 -3.32 2.02
CA ASP A 136 11.85 -4.62 1.54
C ASP A 136 10.69 -5.52 1.07
N ALA A 137 9.59 -5.56 1.81
CA ALA A 137 8.39 -6.30 1.42
C ALA A 137 7.73 -5.76 0.13
N MET A 138 7.78 -4.45 -0.13
CA MET A 138 7.29 -3.85 -1.37
C MET A 138 8.07 -4.35 -2.59
N VAL A 139 9.39 -4.55 -2.45
CA VAL A 139 10.24 -5.13 -3.51
C VAL A 139 9.90 -6.60 -3.71
N THR A 140 9.89 -7.38 -2.63
CA THR A 140 9.53 -8.82 -2.67
C THR A 140 8.14 -9.05 -3.27
N TRP A 141 7.19 -8.15 -3.03
CA TRP A 141 5.86 -8.25 -3.60
C TRP A 141 5.86 -8.14 -5.13
N ILE A 142 6.67 -7.25 -5.72
CA ILE A 142 6.82 -7.17 -7.18
C ILE A 142 7.45 -8.45 -7.72
N GLU A 143 8.50 -8.95 -7.06
CA GLU A 143 9.19 -10.17 -7.47
C GLU A 143 8.21 -11.35 -7.48
N ALA A 144 7.46 -11.54 -6.39
CA ALA A 144 6.45 -12.58 -6.28
C ALA A 144 5.36 -12.45 -7.34
N TRP A 145 4.88 -11.23 -7.59
CA TRP A 145 3.90 -10.99 -8.67
C TRP A 145 4.47 -11.39 -10.03
N ASN A 146 5.71 -11.01 -10.34
CA ASN A 146 6.34 -11.33 -11.61
C ASN A 146 6.59 -12.83 -11.77
N MET A 147 6.95 -13.54 -10.71
CA MET A 147 7.08 -15.01 -10.73
C MET A 147 5.77 -15.71 -11.11
N VAL A 148 4.63 -15.22 -10.58
CA VAL A 148 3.32 -15.84 -10.84
C VAL A 148 2.75 -15.45 -12.23
N ASN A 149 3.18 -14.31 -12.78
CA ASN A 149 2.60 -13.74 -14.00
C ASN A 149 3.53 -13.78 -15.22
N SER A 150 4.73 -14.35 -15.09
CA SER A 150 5.64 -14.56 -16.22
C SER A 150 5.12 -15.71 -17.11
N PRO A 151 4.94 -15.48 -18.43
CA PRO A 151 4.51 -16.53 -19.33
C PRO A 151 5.66 -17.52 -19.57
N GLY A 152 5.76 -18.58 -18.75
CA GLY A 152 6.69 -19.68 -19.04
C GLY A 152 7.18 -20.53 -17.87
N GLU A 153 7.14 -20.06 -16.62
CA GLU A 153 7.64 -20.85 -15.48
C GLU A 153 6.53 -21.04 -14.43
N LYS A 154 6.09 -22.29 -14.28
CA LYS A 154 5.31 -22.67 -13.09
C LYS A 154 6.21 -22.49 -11.87
N PRO A 155 5.83 -21.69 -10.86
CA PRO A 155 6.62 -21.62 -9.65
C PRO A 155 6.62 -23.00 -8.99
N ALA A 156 7.82 -23.54 -8.73
CA ALA A 156 7.97 -24.69 -7.85
C ALA A 156 7.49 -24.26 -6.46
N MET A 157 6.31 -24.73 -6.07
CA MET A 157 5.82 -24.59 -4.69
C MET A 157 6.82 -25.29 -3.77
N THR A 158 7.71 -24.53 -3.14
CA THR A 158 8.36 -24.98 -1.92
C THR A 158 7.28 -25.04 -0.84
N SER A 159 7.00 -26.24 -0.37
CA SER A 159 6.04 -26.51 0.70
C SER A 159 6.35 -25.61 1.90
N LEU A 160 5.41 -24.72 2.24
CA LEU A 160 5.41 -24.06 3.54
C LEU A 160 5.33 -25.15 4.63
N PRO A 161 6.18 -25.11 5.67
CA PRO A 161 6.03 -26.02 6.80
C PRO A 161 4.67 -25.75 7.46
N ASN A 162 3.88 -26.82 7.61
CA ASN A 162 2.57 -26.81 8.23
C ASN A 162 2.59 -25.97 9.51
N ALA A 163 1.75 -24.92 9.56
CA ALA A 163 1.45 -24.22 10.79
C ALA A 163 0.81 -25.22 11.75
N THR A 164 1.54 -25.62 12.79
CA THR A 164 1.00 -26.38 13.90
C THR A 164 0.00 -25.50 14.63
N SER A 165 -1.27 -25.91 14.64
CA SER A 165 -2.30 -25.26 15.43
C SER A 165 -1.96 -25.40 16.91
N LYS A 166 -2.00 -24.29 17.63
CA LYS A 166 -2.19 -24.28 19.09
C LYS A 166 -3.48 -23.55 19.40
#